data_AF-R9JZA3-F1
#
_entry.id   AF-R9JZA3-F1
#
_cell.length_a   1.000
_cell.length_b   1.000
_cell.length_c   1.000
_cell.angle_alpha   90.00
_cell.angle_beta   90.00
_cell.angle_gamma   90.00
#
_symmetry.space_group_name_H-M   'P 1'
#
loop_
_entity.id
_entity.type
_entity.pdbx_description
1 polymer ?
#
loop_
_entity_poly.entity_id
_entity_poly.type
_entity_poly.pdbx_seq_one_letter_code
_entity_poly.pdbx_strand_id
1 'polypeptide(L)'
;MKRELVIVLDFGGQYNQLVARRVRECNVYCEIYSYKTDIEMIKSMNPKGFILTGGPSSCYEEDAAVYPKELFELGVPVLGLCYGAQLMMLELGGRVERAAVREYGKTEVLIDKTDSKVFRGVEEKTVCWMSHFDYISRPAPGFEVTAHTVDCPTAAAEDEARGLYAIQFHPEVLHTSEGTKMINNFVKNVCGCAEEWRMDAFVENSIREIRAKVGSGKVLCALSGGVDSSVAAVMLSKAIGNQLTCVFVDHGLLRKNEGDEVEAVFGPEGPYDLNFIRVNAQERFYGRLAGAEEPEEKRKIIGEEFIRVFEEEAKKIGAVDFLVQGTIYPDVVESGLGGESAVIKSHHNVGGLPDYVDFKEIIEPLRDLFKDEVRKAGLEMGIPERLVFRQPFPGPGLGIRIIGEITAEKVKIVQDADAIYREEMDAAGMKATVGQYFAALTNMRSVGVMGDERTYDYAVALRAVNTIDFMTAEAAEVPYAVLNKVMSRIINEVRGVNRVMYDLTSKPPGTIEFE
;
A
#
# COMPACT_ATOMS: atom_id res chain seq x y z
N MET A 1 18.61 9.04 -17.05
CA MET A 1 19.74 8.84 -16.10
C MET A 1 19.89 7.35 -15.85
N LYS A 2 21.12 6.81 -15.78
CA LYS A 2 21.32 5.45 -15.23
C LYS A 2 21.02 5.55 -13.74
N ARG A 3 19.84 5.06 -13.31
CA ARG A 3 19.45 5.02 -11.90
C ARG A 3 20.28 3.94 -11.20
N GLU A 4 20.73 4.21 -9.98
CA GLU A 4 21.27 3.16 -9.11
C GLU A 4 20.13 2.21 -8.74
N LEU A 5 20.26 0.93 -9.12
CA LEU A 5 19.21 -0.06 -8.97
C LEU A 5 19.65 -1.17 -8.01
N VAL A 6 18.88 -1.37 -6.95
CA VAL A 6 18.94 -2.60 -6.14
C VAL A 6 17.81 -3.52 -6.58
N ILE A 7 18.12 -4.79 -6.84
CA ILE A 7 17.12 -5.79 -7.23
C ILE A 7 16.74 -6.63 -6.01
N VAL A 8 15.46 -6.69 -5.72
CA VAL A 8 14.88 -7.56 -4.71
C VAL A 8 14.32 -8.81 -5.41
N LEU A 9 14.97 -9.96 -5.24
CA LEU A 9 14.48 -11.23 -5.79
C LEU A 9 13.53 -11.88 -4.79
N ASP A 10 12.27 -12.01 -5.22
CA ASP A 10 11.17 -12.56 -4.43
C ASP A 10 11.08 -14.08 -4.57
N PHE A 11 11.26 -14.76 -3.44
CA PHE A 11 11.13 -16.22 -3.28
C PHE A 11 9.77 -16.64 -2.70
N GLY A 12 8.77 -15.74 -2.72
CA GLY A 12 7.40 -16.01 -2.25
C GLY A 12 7.16 -15.67 -0.78
N GLY A 13 8.06 -14.90 -0.17
CA GLY A 13 7.92 -14.45 1.21
C GLY A 13 6.91 -13.32 1.35
N GLN A 14 6.16 -13.29 2.46
CA GLN A 14 5.12 -12.26 2.69
C GLN A 14 5.65 -10.83 2.83
N TYR A 15 6.97 -10.66 3.05
CA TYR A 15 7.60 -9.37 3.34
C TYR A 15 8.37 -8.77 2.15
N ASN A 16 8.25 -9.34 0.96
CA ASN A 16 8.95 -8.87 -0.26
C ASN A 16 8.80 -7.35 -0.51
N GLN A 17 7.57 -6.82 -0.47
CA GLN A 17 7.28 -5.40 -0.64
C GLN A 17 7.85 -4.56 0.50
N LEU A 18 7.92 -5.10 1.72
CA LEU A 18 8.48 -4.39 2.86
C LEU A 18 10.00 -4.23 2.73
N VAL A 19 10.70 -5.25 2.23
CA VAL A 19 12.14 -5.14 1.88
C VAL A 19 12.36 -3.98 0.91
N ALA A 20 11.61 -3.96 -0.20
CA ALA A 20 11.71 -2.89 -1.19
C ALA A 20 11.39 -1.51 -0.59
N ARG A 21 10.34 -1.40 0.25
CA ARG A 21 10.01 -0.15 0.95
C ARG A 21 11.17 0.33 1.83
N ARG A 22 11.84 -0.55 2.58
CA ARG A 22 13.00 -0.18 3.41
C ARG A 22 14.19 0.30 2.57
N VAL A 23 14.40 -0.28 1.39
CA VAL A 23 15.41 0.22 0.44
C VAL A 23 15.04 1.63 -0.06
N ARG A 24 13.77 1.86 -0.43
CA ARG A 24 13.29 3.19 -0.84
C ARG A 24 13.38 4.23 0.28
N GLU A 25 13.13 3.86 1.52
CA GLU A 25 13.31 4.73 2.71
C GLU A 25 14.78 5.16 2.90
N CYS A 26 15.73 4.39 2.36
CA CYS A 26 17.15 4.75 2.31
C CYS A 26 17.50 5.66 1.14
N ASN A 27 16.51 6.18 0.39
CA ASN A 27 16.66 6.97 -0.83
C ASN A 27 17.41 6.25 -1.95
N VAL A 28 17.27 4.92 -2.04
CA VAL A 28 17.84 4.10 -3.13
C VAL A 28 16.70 3.49 -3.94
N TYR A 29 16.79 3.55 -5.27
CA TYR A 29 15.78 2.96 -6.14
C TYR A 29 15.93 1.44 -6.17
N CYS A 30 14.80 0.74 -6.16
CA CYS A 30 14.77 -0.71 -6.21
C CYS A 30 13.56 -1.23 -6.97
N GLU A 31 13.72 -2.43 -7.53
CA GLU A 31 12.66 -3.17 -8.19
C GLU A 31 12.58 -4.60 -7.64
N ILE A 32 11.40 -5.20 -7.69
CA ILE A 32 11.09 -6.54 -7.20
C ILE A 32 10.89 -7.42 -8.41
N TYR A 33 11.61 -8.53 -8.46
CA TYR A 33 11.54 -9.51 -9.51
C TYR A 33 11.30 -10.89 -8.91
N SER A 34 10.52 -11.73 -9.60
CA SER A 34 10.36 -13.13 -9.19
C SER A 34 11.72 -13.84 -9.28
N TYR A 35 11.99 -14.80 -8.39
CA TYR A 35 13.11 -15.73 -8.54
C TYR A 35 13.07 -16.52 -9.87
N LYS A 36 11.94 -16.53 -10.59
CA LYS A 36 11.85 -17.14 -11.94
C LYS A 36 12.40 -16.25 -13.05
N THR A 37 12.76 -15.00 -12.74
CA THR A 37 13.29 -14.05 -13.72
C THR A 37 14.67 -14.49 -14.19
N ASP A 38 14.85 -14.53 -15.51
CA ASP A 38 16.09 -14.96 -16.14
C ASP A 38 17.28 -14.10 -15.70
N ILE A 39 18.39 -14.76 -15.38
CA ILE A 39 19.58 -14.09 -14.87
C ILE A 39 20.21 -13.16 -15.91
N GLU A 40 20.10 -13.46 -17.21
CA GLU A 40 20.59 -12.57 -18.26
C GLU A 40 19.82 -11.26 -18.32
N MET A 41 18.50 -11.32 -18.14
CA MET A 41 17.66 -10.12 -18.00
C MET A 41 18.10 -9.29 -16.80
N ILE A 42 18.29 -9.93 -15.64
CA ILE A 42 18.75 -9.28 -14.41
C ILE A 42 20.14 -8.62 -14.59
N LYS A 43 21.09 -9.29 -15.24
CA LYS A 43 22.43 -8.74 -15.56
C LYS A 43 22.32 -7.51 -16.46
N SER A 44 21.43 -7.54 -17.46
CA SER A 44 21.27 -6.43 -18.41
C SER A 44 20.82 -5.12 -17.75
N MET A 45 20.20 -5.20 -16.57
CA MET A 45 19.78 -4.04 -15.77
C MET A 45 20.94 -3.37 -15.02
N ASN A 46 22.12 -4.02 -14.96
CA ASN A 46 23.33 -3.52 -14.29
C ASN A 46 23.07 -3.06 -12.83
N PRO A 47 22.58 -3.95 -11.95
CA PRO A 47 22.26 -3.62 -10.57
C PRO A 47 23.51 -3.32 -9.73
N LYS A 48 23.31 -2.49 -8.70
CA LYS A 48 24.31 -2.16 -7.66
C LYS A 48 24.36 -3.17 -6.52
N GLY A 49 23.28 -3.93 -6.33
CA GLY A 49 23.16 -4.91 -5.27
C GLY A 49 21.92 -5.77 -5.45
N PHE A 50 21.93 -6.93 -4.81
CA PHE A 50 20.82 -7.87 -4.76
C PHE A 50 20.36 -8.08 -3.32
N ILE A 51 19.04 -8.20 -3.12
CA ILE A 51 18.47 -8.68 -1.87
C ILE A 51 17.58 -9.89 -2.19
N LEU A 52 17.89 -11.05 -1.62
CA LEU A 52 17.10 -12.28 -1.74
C LEU A 52 16.13 -12.35 -0.56
N THR A 53 14.83 -12.36 -0.82
CA THR A 53 13.83 -12.37 0.25
C THR A 53 13.77 -13.72 0.97
N GLY A 54 13.05 -13.74 2.09
CA GLY A 54 12.54 -14.98 2.65
C GLY A 54 11.55 -15.69 1.72
N GLY A 55 11.14 -16.89 2.11
CA GLY A 55 10.19 -17.75 1.42
C GLY A 55 9.57 -18.76 2.39
N PRO A 56 8.41 -19.34 2.05
CA PRO A 56 7.69 -20.25 2.94
C PRO A 56 8.26 -21.67 2.97
N SER A 57 9.04 -22.05 1.94
CA SER A 57 9.55 -23.40 1.74
C SER A 57 10.84 -23.67 2.50
N SER A 58 11.09 -24.95 2.78
CA SER A 58 12.43 -25.42 3.13
C SER A 58 13.29 -25.54 1.87
N CYS A 59 14.57 -25.19 1.95
CA CYS A 59 15.48 -25.25 0.80
C CYS A 59 15.75 -26.68 0.27
N TYR A 60 15.34 -27.72 1.01
CA TYR A 60 15.51 -29.13 0.62
C TYR A 60 14.25 -29.78 0.04
N GLU A 61 13.14 -29.04 -0.07
CA GLU A 61 11.94 -29.54 -0.74
C GLU A 61 12.20 -29.71 -2.24
N GLU A 62 11.58 -30.72 -2.88
CA GLU A 62 11.81 -31.02 -4.31
C GLU A 62 11.46 -29.83 -5.22
N ASP A 63 10.45 -29.04 -4.84
CA ASP A 63 9.98 -27.85 -5.56
C ASP A 63 10.49 -26.54 -4.94
N ALA A 64 11.53 -26.60 -4.11
CA ALA A 64 12.09 -25.42 -3.46
C ALA A 64 12.55 -24.39 -4.51
N ALA A 65 12.26 -23.12 -4.25
CA ALA A 65 12.62 -22.03 -5.14
C ALA A 65 14.15 -21.87 -5.19
N VAL A 66 14.76 -22.17 -6.32
CA VAL A 66 16.22 -22.02 -6.53
C VAL A 66 16.52 -20.87 -7.48
N TYR A 67 17.73 -20.33 -7.38
CA TYR A 67 18.24 -19.32 -8.31
C TYR A 67 19.66 -19.70 -8.77
N PRO A 68 20.06 -19.40 -10.02
CA PRO A 68 21.38 -19.80 -10.50
C PRO A 68 22.52 -19.28 -9.61
N LYS A 69 23.43 -20.19 -9.24
CA LYS A 69 24.64 -19.89 -8.45
C LYS A 69 25.47 -18.73 -9.02
N GLU A 70 25.44 -18.57 -10.34
CA GLU A 70 26.11 -17.49 -11.06
C GLU A 70 25.80 -16.10 -10.47
N LEU A 71 24.63 -15.89 -9.86
CA LEU A 71 24.28 -14.63 -9.19
C LEU A 71 25.34 -14.22 -8.15
N PHE A 72 25.85 -15.17 -7.37
CA PHE A 72 26.83 -14.92 -6.31
C PHE A 72 28.26 -14.74 -6.86
N GLU A 73 28.46 -14.94 -8.16
CA GLU A 73 29.75 -14.87 -8.85
C GLU A 73 29.89 -13.60 -9.71
N LEU A 74 28.83 -12.77 -9.80
CA LEU A 74 28.81 -11.54 -10.62
C LEU A 74 29.71 -10.41 -10.11
N GLY A 75 30.23 -10.52 -8.88
CA GLY A 75 30.97 -9.42 -8.23
C GLY A 75 30.08 -8.23 -7.83
N VAL A 76 28.76 -8.44 -7.80
CA VAL A 76 27.77 -7.48 -7.29
C VAL A 76 27.35 -7.93 -5.88
N PRO A 77 27.27 -7.04 -4.88
CA PRO A 77 26.91 -7.44 -3.53
C PRO A 77 25.53 -8.12 -3.42
N VAL A 78 25.41 -9.11 -2.53
CA VAL A 78 24.17 -9.86 -2.30
C VAL A 78 23.86 -9.93 -0.81
N LEU A 79 22.64 -9.59 -0.42
CA LEU A 79 22.09 -9.81 0.92
C LEU A 79 21.01 -10.88 0.84
N GLY A 80 21.25 -12.04 1.44
CA GLY A 80 20.23 -13.07 1.64
C GLY A 80 19.50 -12.88 2.98
N LEU A 81 18.17 -12.93 2.95
CA LEU A 81 17.31 -12.85 4.13
C LEU A 81 16.55 -14.17 4.32
N CYS A 82 16.67 -14.79 5.50
CA CYS A 82 16.05 -16.07 5.85
C CYS A 82 16.25 -17.14 4.76
N TYR A 83 15.22 -17.49 3.98
CA TYR A 83 15.34 -18.41 2.84
C TYR A 83 16.44 -18.01 1.85
N GLY A 84 16.56 -16.72 1.50
CA GLY A 84 17.62 -16.23 0.63
C GLY A 84 19.03 -16.44 1.21
N ALA A 85 19.18 -16.35 2.54
CA ALA A 85 20.42 -16.65 3.24
C ALA A 85 20.75 -18.15 3.18
N GLN A 86 19.74 -19.00 3.37
CA GLN A 86 19.87 -20.45 3.31
C GLN A 86 20.23 -20.94 1.90
N LEU A 87 19.54 -20.42 0.88
CA LEU A 87 19.84 -20.70 -0.52
C LEU A 87 21.29 -20.33 -0.86
N MET A 88 21.73 -19.13 -0.47
CA MET A 88 23.12 -18.70 -0.65
C MET A 88 24.10 -19.67 -0.02
N MET A 89 23.84 -20.11 1.22
CA MET A 89 24.71 -21.08 1.89
C MET A 89 24.77 -22.42 1.17
N LEU A 90 23.64 -22.93 0.68
CA LEU A 90 23.59 -24.21 -0.03
C LEU A 90 24.34 -24.17 -1.35
N GLU A 91 24.07 -23.17 -2.18
CA GLU A 91 24.71 -23.01 -3.50
C GLU A 91 26.23 -22.81 -3.42
N LEU A 92 26.71 -22.28 -2.29
CA LEU A 92 28.12 -22.01 -2.05
C LEU A 92 28.83 -23.11 -1.23
N GLY A 93 28.16 -24.24 -0.93
CA GLY A 93 28.76 -25.41 -0.29
C GLY A 93 28.75 -25.41 1.25
N GLY A 94 27.94 -24.54 1.85
CA GLY A 94 27.56 -24.58 3.26
C GLY A 94 26.60 -25.74 3.59
N ARG A 95 25.97 -25.68 4.75
CA ARG A 95 24.97 -26.66 5.18
C ARG A 95 23.83 -25.97 5.92
N VAL A 96 22.62 -26.33 5.54
CA VAL A 96 21.38 -25.93 6.20
C VAL A 96 20.80 -27.18 6.86
N GLU A 97 20.22 -27.04 8.04
CA GLU A 97 19.59 -28.15 8.75
C GLU A 97 18.26 -27.69 9.35
N ARG A 98 17.36 -28.64 9.56
CA ARG A 98 16.10 -28.37 10.23
C ARG A 98 16.36 -28.11 11.71
N ALA A 99 15.85 -26.98 12.22
CA ALA A 99 16.05 -26.62 13.62
C ALA A 99 15.28 -27.58 14.54
N ALA A 100 15.92 -28.01 15.64
CA ALA A 100 15.28 -28.84 16.67
C ALA A 100 14.20 -28.06 17.45
N VAL A 101 14.41 -26.75 17.60
CA VAL A 101 13.49 -25.79 18.21
C VAL A 101 13.19 -24.73 17.17
N ARG A 102 11.91 -24.39 16.98
CA ARG A 102 11.50 -23.36 16.03
C ARG A 102 11.65 -22.00 16.70
N GLU A 103 12.45 -21.11 16.12
CA GLU A 103 12.49 -19.70 16.51
C GLU A 103 11.48 -18.92 15.65
N TYR A 104 10.39 -18.51 16.29
CA TYR A 104 9.38 -17.64 15.69
C TYR A 104 9.06 -16.52 16.67
N GLY A 105 9.45 -15.30 16.33
CA GLY A 105 9.15 -14.14 17.15
C GLY A 105 10.34 -13.22 17.38
N LYS A 106 10.19 -12.36 18.40
CA LYS A 106 11.24 -11.46 18.86
C LYS A 106 12.29 -12.27 19.61
N THR A 107 13.51 -12.25 19.11
CA THR A 107 14.66 -12.95 19.69
C THR A 107 15.81 -11.96 19.90
N GLU A 108 16.53 -12.10 21.02
CA GLU A 108 17.79 -11.37 21.23
C GLU A 108 18.88 -11.99 20.34
N VAL A 109 19.44 -11.17 19.45
CA VAL A 109 20.57 -11.52 18.60
C VAL A 109 21.82 -10.84 19.14
N LEU A 110 22.90 -11.61 19.25
CA LEU A 110 24.22 -11.14 19.63
C LEU A 110 25.02 -10.88 18.35
N ILE A 111 25.45 -9.63 18.14
CA ILE A 111 26.28 -9.21 17.02
C ILE A 111 27.75 -9.43 17.39
N ASP A 112 28.37 -10.48 16.86
CA ASP A 112 29.75 -10.86 17.14
C ASP A 112 30.77 -9.94 16.47
N LYS A 113 30.39 -9.38 15.30
CA LYS A 113 31.26 -8.57 14.45
C LYS A 113 30.66 -7.18 14.21
N THR A 114 30.83 -6.28 15.18
CA THR A 114 30.26 -4.92 15.13
C THR A 114 30.92 -4.00 14.10
N ASP A 115 32.11 -4.35 13.60
CA ASP A 115 32.79 -3.67 12.50
C ASP A 115 32.37 -4.17 11.11
N SER A 116 31.52 -5.20 11.01
CA SER A 116 30.85 -5.60 9.77
C SER A 116 30.19 -4.41 9.10
N LYS A 117 30.31 -4.32 7.77
CA LYS A 117 29.70 -3.22 7.00
C LYS A 117 28.19 -3.16 7.16
N VAL A 118 27.51 -4.30 7.33
CA VAL A 118 26.05 -4.38 7.51
C VAL A 118 25.64 -4.08 8.97
N PHE A 119 26.46 -4.45 9.95
CA PHE A 119 26.17 -4.21 11.38
C PHE A 119 26.81 -2.94 11.95
N ARG A 120 27.45 -2.12 11.12
CA ARG A 120 28.07 -0.87 11.56
C ARG A 120 27.08 0.00 12.35
N GLY A 121 27.38 0.21 13.63
CA GLY A 121 26.59 1.03 14.53
C GLY A 121 25.27 0.40 15.00
N VAL A 122 25.06 -0.90 14.77
CA VAL A 122 24.03 -1.73 15.43
C VAL A 122 24.55 -2.09 16.83
N GLU A 123 23.66 -2.19 17.82
CA GLU A 123 24.04 -2.60 19.17
C GLU A 123 24.53 -4.06 19.20
N GLU A 124 25.50 -4.37 20.08
CA GLU A 124 26.01 -5.73 20.28
C GLU A 124 24.91 -6.73 20.65
N LYS A 125 23.84 -6.24 21.28
CA LYS A 125 22.63 -7.00 21.58
C LYS A 125 21.46 -6.25 21.00
N THR A 126 20.72 -6.88 20.10
CA THR A 126 19.58 -6.24 19.44
C THR A 126 18.43 -7.23 19.30
N VAL A 127 17.20 -6.73 19.30
CA VAL A 127 16.02 -7.57 19.14
C VAL A 127 15.71 -7.68 17.64
N CYS A 128 15.65 -8.91 17.14
CA CYS A 128 15.31 -9.21 15.76
C CYS A 128 14.10 -10.14 15.66
N TRP A 129 13.43 -10.09 14.53
CA TRP A 129 12.35 -11.02 14.19
C TRP A 129 12.90 -12.26 13.49
N MET A 130 13.00 -13.35 14.25
CA MET A 130 13.38 -14.67 13.73
C MET A 130 12.13 -15.37 13.18
N SER A 131 12.26 -15.97 12.00
CA SER A 131 11.16 -16.70 11.36
C SER A 131 11.69 -17.77 10.43
N HIS A 132 12.24 -18.85 11.00
CA HIS A 132 12.81 -19.93 10.19
C HIS A 132 12.55 -21.32 10.77
N PHE A 133 12.30 -22.27 9.88
CA PHE A 133 12.25 -23.71 10.21
C PHE A 133 13.61 -24.37 10.12
N ASP A 134 14.44 -23.84 9.24
CA ASP A 134 15.79 -24.32 8.97
C ASP A 134 16.80 -23.26 9.40
N TYR A 135 18.01 -23.72 9.75
CA TYR A 135 19.10 -22.85 10.14
C TYR A 135 20.39 -23.23 9.42
N ILE A 136 21.27 -22.25 9.29
CA ILE A 136 22.61 -22.45 8.72
C ILE A 136 23.44 -23.17 9.79
N SER A 137 23.60 -24.49 9.65
CA SER A 137 24.38 -25.31 10.59
C SER A 137 25.88 -25.22 10.33
N ARG A 138 26.26 -24.92 9.08
CA ARG A 138 27.64 -24.66 8.70
C ARG A 138 27.69 -23.59 7.60
N PRO A 139 28.35 -22.45 7.83
CA PRO A 139 28.53 -21.44 6.79
C PRO A 139 29.36 -22.00 5.61
N ALA A 140 29.13 -21.46 4.42
CA ALA A 140 29.90 -21.82 3.23
C ALA A 140 31.38 -21.41 3.36
N PRO A 141 32.31 -22.06 2.65
CA PRO A 141 33.72 -21.65 2.66
C PRO A 141 33.89 -20.17 2.30
N GLY A 142 34.71 -19.47 3.10
CA GLY A 142 34.96 -18.02 2.96
C GLY A 142 34.06 -17.14 3.81
N PHE A 143 32.95 -17.67 4.35
CA PHE A 143 32.08 -16.92 5.25
C PHE A 143 32.58 -16.96 6.69
N GLU A 144 32.50 -15.81 7.35
CA GLU A 144 32.68 -15.63 8.78
C GLU A 144 31.32 -15.45 9.45
N VAL A 145 31.08 -16.09 10.60
CA VAL A 145 29.87 -15.86 11.40
C VAL A 145 29.97 -14.50 12.09
N THR A 146 28.94 -13.67 11.93
CA THR A 146 28.93 -12.28 12.41
C THR A 146 27.85 -12.00 13.44
N ALA A 147 26.90 -12.92 13.61
CA ALA A 147 25.90 -12.86 14.68
C ALA A 147 25.38 -14.26 15.01
N HIS A 148 24.94 -14.46 16.26
CA HIS A 148 24.30 -15.69 16.72
C HIS A 148 23.14 -15.40 17.70
N THR A 149 22.31 -16.42 17.93
CA THR A 149 21.37 -16.48 19.06
C THR A 149 21.74 -17.65 19.96
N VAL A 150 20.98 -17.84 21.05
CA VAL A 150 21.12 -19.01 21.93
C VAL A 150 20.87 -20.32 21.17
N ASP A 151 19.93 -20.32 20.22
CA ASP A 151 19.49 -21.52 19.50
C ASP A 151 19.94 -21.56 18.02
N CYS A 152 20.45 -20.45 17.47
CA CYS A 152 20.93 -20.33 16.10
C CYS A 152 22.41 -19.92 16.07
N PRO A 153 23.36 -20.85 15.83
CA PRO A 153 24.80 -20.55 15.86
C PRO A 153 25.25 -19.65 14.72
N THR A 154 24.48 -19.53 13.64
CA THR A 154 24.75 -18.65 12.51
C THR A 154 23.50 -17.83 12.21
N ALA A 155 23.23 -16.82 13.04
CA ALA A 155 22.13 -15.88 12.82
C ALA A 155 22.48 -14.88 11.71
N ALA A 156 23.77 -14.57 11.54
CA ALA A 156 24.29 -13.91 10.34
C ALA A 156 25.71 -14.37 10.00
N ALA A 157 26.06 -14.31 8.72
CA ALA A 157 27.41 -14.57 8.23
C ALA A 157 27.72 -13.70 7.01
N GLU A 158 29.01 -13.41 6.79
CA GLU A 158 29.45 -12.61 5.65
C GLU A 158 30.71 -13.17 4.99
N ASP A 159 30.81 -12.99 3.67
CA ASP A 159 32.05 -13.02 2.91
C ASP A 159 32.29 -11.61 2.37
N GLU A 160 33.03 -10.80 3.14
CA GLU A 160 33.25 -9.39 2.82
C GLU A 160 34.00 -9.21 1.49
N ALA A 161 34.90 -10.13 1.14
CA ALA A 161 35.70 -10.04 -0.08
C ALA A 161 34.84 -10.20 -1.34
N ARG A 162 33.82 -11.07 -1.29
CA ARG A 162 32.84 -11.24 -2.37
C ARG A 162 31.61 -10.34 -2.24
N GLY A 163 31.46 -9.63 -1.12
CA GLY A 163 30.30 -8.77 -0.85
C GLY A 163 29.01 -9.56 -0.61
N LEU A 164 29.11 -10.76 -0.03
CA LEU A 164 27.98 -11.65 0.22
C LEU A 164 27.62 -11.64 1.70
N TYR A 165 26.35 -11.40 2.02
CA TYR A 165 25.85 -11.27 3.38
C TYR A 165 24.62 -12.15 3.55
N ALA A 166 24.55 -12.90 4.64
CA ALA A 166 23.47 -13.82 4.95
C ALA A 166 22.93 -13.52 6.34
N ILE A 167 21.61 -13.28 6.45
CA ILE A 167 20.93 -12.96 7.69
C ILE A 167 19.72 -13.88 7.86
N GLN A 168 19.57 -14.54 9.00
CA GLN A 168 18.48 -15.48 9.30
C GLN A 168 17.23 -14.83 9.89
N PHE A 169 17.28 -13.54 10.24
CA PHE A 169 16.13 -12.75 10.67
C PHE A 169 15.66 -11.77 9.59
N HIS A 170 14.53 -11.12 9.86
CA HIS A 170 13.90 -10.15 8.95
C HIS A 170 14.21 -8.70 9.38
N PRO A 171 15.24 -8.03 8.85
CA PRO A 171 15.53 -6.62 9.15
C PRO A 171 14.48 -5.66 8.57
N GLU A 172 13.59 -6.11 7.69
CA GLU A 172 12.59 -5.28 7.06
C GLU A 172 11.37 -4.97 7.96
N VAL A 173 11.09 -5.84 8.93
CA VAL A 173 9.93 -5.73 9.82
C VAL A 173 10.20 -4.81 11.02
N LEU A 174 9.16 -4.11 11.49
CA LEU A 174 9.25 -3.21 12.66
C LEU A 174 9.67 -3.93 13.95
N HIS A 175 9.44 -5.24 14.04
CA HIS A 175 9.83 -6.03 15.21
C HIS A 175 11.36 -6.16 15.35
N THR A 176 12.12 -5.90 14.30
CA THR A 176 13.58 -5.83 14.34
C THR A 176 14.00 -4.39 14.60
N SER A 177 14.44 -4.10 15.83
CA SER A 177 14.62 -2.73 16.34
C SER A 177 15.55 -1.86 15.49
N GLU A 178 16.61 -2.46 14.95
CA GLU A 178 17.62 -1.75 14.15
C GLU A 178 17.66 -2.23 12.69
N GLY A 179 16.58 -2.86 12.22
CA GLY A 179 16.54 -3.50 10.91
C GLY A 179 16.69 -2.51 9.74
N THR A 180 16.06 -1.33 9.82
CA THR A 180 16.26 -0.26 8.83
C THR A 180 17.72 0.19 8.77
N LYS A 181 18.44 0.22 9.90
CA LYS A 181 19.88 0.55 9.95
C LYS A 181 20.70 -0.50 9.20
N MET A 182 20.39 -1.79 9.38
CA MET A 182 21.07 -2.89 8.68
C MET A 182 20.85 -2.83 7.16
N ILE A 183 19.62 -2.60 6.70
CA ILE A 183 19.32 -2.43 5.27
C ILE A 183 20.02 -1.19 4.70
N ASN A 184 20.00 -0.08 5.44
CA ASN A 184 20.71 1.16 5.08
C ASN A 184 22.21 0.92 4.90
N ASN A 185 22.82 0.22 5.84
CA ASN A 185 24.22 -0.16 5.80
C ASN A 185 24.55 -1.03 4.59
N PHE A 186 23.70 -2.00 4.24
CA PHE A 186 23.89 -2.80 3.03
C PHE A 186 23.82 -1.93 1.76
N VAL A 187 22.75 -1.16 1.56
CA VAL A 187 22.58 -0.41 0.30
C VAL A 187 23.59 0.73 0.15
N LYS A 188 24.03 1.36 1.25
CA LYS A 188 25.00 2.46 1.21
C LYS A 188 26.44 1.99 1.35
N ASN A 189 26.77 1.28 2.42
CA ASN A 189 28.17 0.95 2.74
C ASN A 189 28.69 -0.24 1.93
N VAL A 190 27.81 -1.18 1.55
CA VAL A 190 28.20 -2.36 0.77
C VAL A 190 27.98 -2.13 -0.72
N CYS A 191 26.77 -1.75 -1.13
CA CYS A 191 26.44 -1.53 -2.55
C CYS A 191 26.97 -0.19 -3.10
N GLY A 192 27.33 0.75 -2.21
CA GLY A 192 27.89 2.04 -2.61
C GLY A 192 26.89 2.98 -3.28
N CYS A 193 25.59 2.88 -2.96
CA CYS A 193 24.57 3.74 -3.54
C CYS A 193 24.65 5.16 -2.96
N ALA A 194 24.44 6.18 -3.80
CA ALA A 194 24.60 7.61 -3.54
C ALA A 194 23.31 8.35 -3.16
N GLU A 195 22.22 7.64 -2.86
CA GLU A 195 20.95 8.21 -2.38
C GLU A 195 20.21 9.09 -3.42
N GLU A 196 20.31 8.73 -4.70
CA GLU A 196 19.75 9.54 -5.79
C GLU A 196 18.22 9.45 -5.93
N TRP A 197 17.56 8.55 -5.20
CA TRP A 197 16.11 8.39 -5.26
C TRP A 197 15.41 9.44 -4.39
N ARG A 198 15.21 10.62 -4.97
CA ARG A 198 14.58 11.76 -4.31
C ARG A 198 13.27 12.14 -5.00
N MET A 199 12.25 12.46 -4.19
CA MET A 199 10.90 12.74 -4.69
C MET A 199 10.80 14.06 -5.45
N ASP A 200 11.60 15.07 -5.10
CA ASP A 200 11.71 16.33 -5.83
C ASP A 200 12.18 16.10 -7.28
N ALA A 201 13.29 15.38 -7.44
CA ALA A 201 13.86 15.00 -8.72
C ALA A 201 12.94 14.06 -9.50
N PHE A 202 12.28 13.11 -8.83
CA PHE A 202 11.29 12.23 -9.45
C PHE A 202 10.15 13.04 -10.06
N VAL A 203 9.52 13.94 -9.29
CA VAL A 203 8.40 14.77 -9.76
C VAL A 203 8.82 15.62 -10.95
N GLU A 204 9.97 16.30 -10.88
CA GLU A 204 10.46 17.13 -11.99
C GLU A 204 10.72 16.31 -13.26
N ASN A 205 11.35 15.14 -13.12
CA ASN A 205 11.62 14.24 -14.23
C ASN A 205 10.33 13.71 -14.86
N SER A 206 9.40 13.21 -14.05
CA SER A 206 8.12 12.69 -14.50
C SER A 206 7.31 13.74 -15.24
N ILE A 207 7.25 14.98 -14.74
CA ILE A 207 6.58 16.10 -15.42
C ILE A 207 7.20 16.36 -16.81
N ARG A 208 8.54 16.34 -16.91
CA ARG A 208 9.24 16.53 -18.19
C ARG A 208 8.97 15.38 -19.17
N GLU A 209 9.04 14.14 -18.70
CA GLU A 209 8.79 12.95 -19.51
C GLU A 209 7.34 12.90 -20.01
N ILE A 210 6.38 13.21 -19.14
CA ILE A 210 4.96 13.28 -19.49
C ILE A 210 4.72 14.36 -20.54
N ARG A 211 5.30 15.57 -20.37
CA ARG A 211 5.17 16.65 -21.35
C ARG A 211 5.74 16.25 -22.71
N ALA A 212 6.91 15.60 -22.72
CA ALA A 212 7.54 15.13 -23.96
C ALA A 212 6.73 14.02 -24.63
N LYS A 213 6.17 13.09 -23.85
CA LYS A 213 5.36 11.97 -24.34
C LYS A 213 4.01 12.43 -24.91
N VAL A 214 3.32 13.31 -24.19
CA VAL A 214 1.99 13.79 -24.59
C VAL A 214 2.07 14.77 -25.75
N GLY A 215 3.08 15.65 -25.79
CA GLY A 215 3.19 16.68 -26.81
C GLY A 215 1.91 17.53 -26.85
N SER A 216 1.22 17.56 -27.99
CA SER A 216 -0.06 18.26 -28.17
C SER A 216 -1.30 17.36 -28.05
N GLY A 217 -1.15 16.14 -27.54
CA GLY A 217 -2.24 15.16 -27.43
C GLY A 217 -3.26 15.50 -26.34
N LYS A 218 -4.43 14.87 -26.42
CA LYS A 218 -5.50 14.97 -25.40
C LYS A 218 -5.41 13.82 -24.40
N VAL A 219 -5.64 14.14 -23.12
CA VAL A 219 -5.47 13.18 -22.03
C VAL A 219 -6.74 13.10 -21.20
N LEU A 220 -7.24 11.89 -20.97
CA LEU A 220 -8.39 11.62 -20.11
C LEU A 220 -7.92 10.99 -18.80
N CYS A 221 -8.46 11.46 -17.66
CA CYS A 221 -8.18 10.91 -16.34
C CYS A 221 -9.49 10.63 -15.60
N ALA A 222 -9.64 9.41 -15.08
CA ALA A 222 -10.69 9.09 -14.11
C ALA A 222 -10.25 9.57 -12.72
N LEU A 223 -10.86 10.64 -12.22
CA LEU A 223 -10.57 11.17 -10.89
C LEU A 223 -11.54 10.53 -9.89
N SER A 224 -11.01 9.85 -8.88
CA SER A 224 -11.83 9.24 -7.81
C SER A 224 -11.89 10.07 -6.52
N GLY A 225 -11.05 11.10 -6.39
CA GLY A 225 -10.86 11.85 -5.14
C GLY A 225 -9.93 11.15 -4.13
N GLY A 226 -9.49 9.93 -4.43
CA GLY A 226 -8.41 9.26 -3.69
C GLY A 226 -7.05 9.91 -3.92
N VAL A 227 -6.09 9.63 -3.05
CA VAL A 227 -4.75 10.24 -3.11
C VAL A 227 -4.01 9.91 -4.42
N ASP A 228 -4.09 8.68 -4.94
CA ASP A 228 -3.31 8.30 -6.13
C ASP A 228 -3.83 9.02 -7.38
N SER A 229 -5.15 8.98 -7.62
CA SER A 229 -5.77 9.68 -8.75
C SER A 229 -5.59 11.20 -8.64
N SER A 230 -5.63 11.75 -7.42
CA SER A 230 -5.37 13.18 -7.17
C SER A 230 -3.93 13.56 -7.49
N VAL A 231 -2.95 12.80 -7.00
CA VAL A 231 -1.52 13.06 -7.25
C VAL A 231 -1.20 12.90 -8.74
N ALA A 232 -1.75 11.88 -9.40
CA ALA A 232 -1.61 11.70 -10.85
C ALA A 232 -2.22 12.88 -11.62
N ALA A 233 -3.44 13.31 -11.29
CA ALA A 233 -4.10 14.44 -11.94
C ALA A 233 -3.32 15.75 -11.78
N VAL A 234 -2.78 16.04 -10.58
CA VAL A 234 -1.94 17.22 -10.35
C VAL A 234 -0.63 17.15 -11.12
N MET A 235 0.01 15.98 -11.18
CA MET A 235 1.24 15.79 -11.96
C MET A 235 1.00 16.05 -13.45
N LEU A 236 -0.11 15.53 -14.00
CA LEU A 236 -0.50 15.77 -15.38
C LEU A 236 -0.87 17.23 -15.62
N SER A 237 -1.65 17.86 -14.74
CA SER A 237 -1.98 19.29 -14.84
C SER A 237 -0.73 20.17 -14.90
N LYS A 238 0.28 19.90 -14.06
CA LYS A 238 1.57 20.62 -14.13
C LYS A 238 2.37 20.32 -15.41
N ALA A 239 2.20 19.14 -16.00
CA ALA A 239 2.90 18.75 -17.22
C ALA A 239 2.28 19.36 -18.48
N ILE A 240 0.95 19.31 -18.61
CA ILE A 240 0.21 19.53 -19.86
C ILE A 240 -1.01 20.46 -19.73
N GLY A 241 -1.30 20.97 -18.53
CA GLY A 241 -2.38 21.93 -18.29
C GLY A 241 -3.74 21.47 -18.81
N ASN A 242 -4.42 22.37 -19.51
CA ASN A 242 -5.73 22.18 -20.14
C ASN A 242 -5.83 21.06 -21.21
N GLN A 243 -4.74 20.35 -21.55
CA GLN A 243 -4.81 19.13 -22.35
C GLN A 243 -5.38 17.94 -21.55
N LEU A 244 -5.37 18.04 -20.22
CA LEU A 244 -5.94 17.08 -19.30
C LEU A 244 -7.43 17.34 -19.09
N THR A 245 -8.24 16.30 -19.25
CA THR A 245 -9.64 16.26 -18.83
C THR A 245 -9.83 15.23 -17.74
N CYS A 246 -10.25 15.67 -16.56
CA CYS A 246 -10.57 14.84 -15.41
C CYS A 246 -12.08 14.65 -15.32
N VAL A 247 -12.53 13.41 -15.31
CA VAL A 247 -13.94 13.05 -15.05
C VAL A 247 -14.03 12.53 -13.62
N PHE A 248 -14.86 13.17 -12.80
CA PHE A 248 -15.17 12.79 -11.43
C PHE A 248 -16.64 12.37 -11.32
N VAL A 249 -16.89 11.11 -11.01
CA VAL A 249 -18.24 10.56 -10.86
C VAL A 249 -18.64 10.58 -9.38
N ASP A 250 -19.55 11.49 -9.02
CA ASP A 250 -20.20 11.53 -7.72
C ASP A 250 -21.38 10.55 -7.72
N HIS A 251 -21.09 9.31 -7.33
CA HIS A 251 -22.07 8.22 -7.23
C HIS A 251 -22.95 8.30 -5.97
N GLY A 252 -22.84 9.36 -5.16
CA GLY A 252 -23.64 9.59 -3.96
C GLY A 252 -23.21 8.81 -2.72
N LEU A 253 -22.32 7.81 -2.86
CA LEU A 253 -21.79 7.02 -1.75
C LEU A 253 -20.45 7.57 -1.22
N LEU A 254 -20.18 8.85 -1.43
CA LEU A 254 -18.99 9.53 -0.92
C LEU A 254 -19.22 10.03 0.52
N ARG A 255 -18.16 10.45 1.19
CA ARG A 255 -18.27 11.13 2.49
C ARG A 255 -19.02 12.45 2.35
N LYS A 256 -19.53 12.96 3.46
CA LYS A 256 -20.21 14.27 3.51
C LYS A 256 -19.35 15.35 2.84
N ASN A 257 -19.94 16.06 1.87
CA ASN A 257 -19.34 17.16 1.10
C ASN A 257 -18.09 16.80 0.27
N GLU A 258 -17.76 15.51 0.11
CA GLU A 258 -16.52 15.10 -0.56
C GLU A 258 -16.48 15.52 -2.03
N GLY A 259 -17.60 15.43 -2.76
CA GLY A 259 -17.66 15.90 -4.15
C GLY A 259 -17.37 17.40 -4.27
N ASP A 260 -17.89 18.21 -3.34
CA ASP A 260 -17.67 19.66 -3.31
C ASP A 260 -16.23 19.99 -2.93
N GLU A 261 -15.63 19.24 -2.00
CA GLU A 261 -14.23 19.39 -1.62
C GLU A 261 -13.27 19.05 -2.77
N VAL A 262 -13.60 18.04 -3.59
CA VAL A 262 -12.84 17.67 -4.78
C VAL A 262 -12.98 18.75 -5.86
N GLU A 263 -14.20 19.23 -6.11
CA GLU A 263 -14.49 20.29 -7.08
C GLU A 263 -13.83 21.62 -6.69
N ALA A 264 -13.75 21.97 -5.40
CA ALA A 264 -13.03 23.15 -4.94
C ALA A 264 -11.52 23.12 -5.23
N VAL A 265 -10.96 21.93 -5.49
CA VAL A 265 -9.53 21.73 -5.74
C VAL A 265 -9.24 21.58 -7.22
N PHE A 266 -10.05 20.79 -7.93
CA PHE A 266 -9.81 20.43 -9.33
C PHE A 266 -10.74 21.14 -10.31
N GLY A 267 -11.83 21.74 -9.83
CA GLY A 267 -12.78 22.47 -10.64
C GLY A 267 -12.25 23.81 -11.15
N PRO A 268 -13.08 24.56 -11.90
CA PRO A 268 -12.67 25.79 -12.57
C PRO A 268 -12.13 26.91 -11.66
N GLU A 269 -12.54 26.92 -10.38
CA GLU A 269 -12.07 27.88 -9.37
C GLU A 269 -10.85 27.37 -8.58
N GLY A 270 -10.42 26.13 -8.84
CA GLY A 270 -9.29 25.49 -8.18
C GLY A 270 -7.93 26.02 -8.67
N PRO A 271 -6.83 25.70 -7.95
CA PRO A 271 -5.49 26.17 -8.29
C PRO A 271 -4.82 25.45 -9.48
N TYR A 272 -5.47 24.43 -10.07
CA TYR A 272 -4.87 23.59 -11.11
C TYR A 272 -5.48 23.87 -12.48
N ASP A 273 -4.62 24.00 -13.49
CA ASP A 273 -5.05 24.16 -14.89
C ASP A 273 -5.37 22.78 -15.49
N LEU A 274 -6.66 22.44 -15.55
CA LEU A 274 -7.20 21.23 -16.18
C LEU A 274 -8.68 21.41 -16.50
N ASN A 275 -9.23 20.58 -17.40
CA ASN A 275 -10.67 20.51 -17.62
C ASN A 275 -11.30 19.55 -16.61
N PHE A 276 -12.22 20.02 -15.78
CA PHE A 276 -12.89 19.20 -14.78
C PHE A 276 -14.36 18.98 -15.14
N ILE A 277 -14.77 17.71 -15.14
CA ILE A 277 -16.15 17.28 -15.40
C ILE A 277 -16.64 16.52 -14.17
N ARG A 278 -17.54 17.15 -13.41
CA ARG A 278 -18.27 16.48 -12.33
C ARG A 278 -19.56 15.88 -12.85
N VAL A 279 -19.79 14.60 -12.58
CA VAL A 279 -21.03 13.89 -12.92
C VAL A 279 -21.72 13.44 -11.66
N ASN A 280 -22.83 14.10 -11.35
CA ASN A 280 -23.69 13.74 -10.22
C ASN A 280 -24.63 12.61 -10.64
N ALA A 281 -24.32 11.38 -10.22
CA ALA A 281 -25.03 10.15 -10.62
C ALA A 281 -25.79 9.48 -9.47
N GLN A 282 -25.97 10.16 -8.34
CA GLN A 282 -26.53 9.64 -7.09
C GLN A 282 -27.84 8.85 -7.29
N GLU A 283 -28.84 9.45 -7.94
CA GLU A 283 -30.15 8.81 -8.21
C GLU A 283 -30.02 7.54 -9.06
N ARG A 284 -29.08 7.52 -10.00
CA ARG A 284 -28.82 6.38 -10.87
C ARG A 284 -28.23 5.21 -10.08
N PHE A 285 -27.26 5.48 -9.21
CA PHE A 285 -26.68 4.45 -8.35
C PHE A 285 -27.69 3.94 -7.32
N TYR A 286 -28.45 4.82 -6.68
CA TYR A 286 -29.48 4.41 -5.72
C TYR A 286 -30.57 3.56 -6.38
N GLY A 287 -31.01 3.93 -7.59
CA GLY A 287 -31.98 3.13 -8.34
C GLY A 287 -31.47 1.73 -8.71
N ARG A 288 -30.17 1.58 -9.00
CA ARG A 288 -29.55 0.28 -9.33
C ARG A 288 -29.27 -0.57 -8.11
N LEU A 289 -29.03 0.04 -6.95
CA LEU A 289 -28.77 -0.62 -5.67
C LEU A 289 -30.04 -0.97 -4.88
N ALA A 290 -31.21 -0.51 -5.33
CA ALA A 290 -32.48 -0.80 -4.67
C ALA A 290 -32.70 -2.32 -4.54
N GLY A 291 -32.95 -2.78 -3.32
CA GLY A 291 -33.11 -4.21 -2.99
C GLY A 291 -31.83 -5.04 -2.92
N ALA A 292 -30.64 -4.50 -3.25
CA ALA A 292 -29.38 -5.23 -3.14
C ALA A 292 -28.88 -5.20 -1.69
N GLU A 293 -28.79 -6.38 -1.06
CA GLU A 293 -28.31 -6.51 0.33
C GLU A 293 -26.92 -7.16 0.42
N GLU A 294 -26.59 -8.05 -0.51
CA GLU A 294 -25.37 -8.85 -0.48
C GLU A 294 -24.14 -7.99 -0.87
N PRO A 295 -23.05 -7.99 -0.07
CA PRO A 295 -21.88 -7.15 -0.30
C PRO A 295 -21.23 -7.27 -1.69
N GLU A 296 -21.03 -8.49 -2.18
CA GLU A 296 -20.40 -8.73 -3.50
C GLU A 296 -21.29 -8.25 -4.65
N GLU A 297 -22.62 -8.42 -4.54
CA GLU A 297 -23.60 -7.88 -5.47
C GLU A 297 -23.54 -6.34 -5.49
N LYS A 298 -23.52 -5.69 -4.31
CA LYS A 298 -23.38 -4.23 -4.21
C LYS A 298 -22.08 -3.75 -4.88
N ARG A 299 -20.96 -4.44 -4.65
CA ARG A 299 -19.66 -4.13 -5.27
C ARG A 299 -19.73 -4.20 -6.79
N LYS A 300 -20.33 -5.27 -7.33
CA LYS A 300 -20.51 -5.45 -8.78
C LYS A 300 -21.39 -4.36 -9.39
N ILE A 301 -22.53 -4.06 -8.77
CA ILE A 301 -23.44 -3.01 -9.24
C ILE A 301 -22.73 -1.65 -9.27
N ILE A 302 -22.03 -1.29 -8.19
CA ILE A 302 -21.33 0.00 -8.12
C ILE A 302 -20.20 0.08 -9.16
N GLY A 303 -19.39 -0.98 -9.28
CA GLY A 303 -18.31 -1.03 -10.26
C GLY A 303 -18.82 -0.92 -11.70
N GLU A 304 -19.83 -1.72 -12.05
CA GLU A 304 -20.44 -1.71 -13.38
C GLU A 304 -21.06 -0.35 -13.72
N GLU A 305 -21.81 0.25 -12.78
CA GLU A 305 -22.48 1.52 -13.02
C GLU A 305 -21.49 2.68 -13.11
N PHE A 306 -20.39 2.63 -12.36
CA PHE A 306 -19.29 3.60 -12.48
C PHE A 306 -18.66 3.56 -13.88
N ILE A 307 -18.38 2.36 -14.41
CA ILE A 307 -17.84 2.20 -15.76
C ILE A 307 -18.82 2.76 -16.79
N ARG A 308 -20.11 2.42 -16.70
CA ARG A 308 -21.15 2.92 -17.63
C ARG A 308 -21.24 4.45 -17.64
N VAL A 309 -21.23 5.08 -16.46
CA VAL A 309 -21.27 6.56 -16.35
C VAL A 309 -19.99 7.17 -16.93
N PHE A 310 -18.82 6.61 -16.60
CA PHE A 310 -17.55 7.09 -17.12
C PHE A 310 -17.48 6.96 -18.66
N GLU A 311 -17.96 5.84 -19.22
CA GLU A 311 -18.05 5.63 -20.67
C GLU A 311 -18.95 6.64 -21.37
N GLU A 312 -20.11 6.96 -20.78
CA GLU A 312 -21.03 7.96 -21.33
C GLU A 312 -20.38 9.34 -21.41
N GLU A 313 -19.58 9.72 -20.40
CA GLU A 313 -18.83 10.98 -20.43
C GLU A 313 -17.66 10.94 -21.41
N ALA A 314 -16.91 9.82 -21.43
CA ALA A 314 -15.80 9.67 -22.36
C ALA A 314 -16.28 9.75 -23.82
N LYS A 315 -17.46 9.20 -24.15
CA LYS A 315 -18.10 9.34 -25.47
C LYS A 315 -18.40 10.79 -25.85
N LYS A 316 -18.77 11.64 -24.89
CA LYS A 316 -19.02 13.07 -25.13
C LYS A 316 -17.73 13.84 -25.38
N ILE A 317 -16.63 13.42 -24.75
CA ILE A 317 -15.29 13.99 -24.97
C ILE A 317 -14.74 13.60 -26.34
N GLY A 318 -15.08 12.40 -26.81
CA GLY A 318 -14.64 11.85 -28.10
C GLY A 318 -13.26 11.18 -28.01
N ALA A 319 -12.56 11.08 -29.14
CA ALA A 319 -11.25 10.46 -29.19
C ALA A 319 -10.22 11.24 -28.35
N VAL A 320 -9.46 10.50 -27.54
CA VAL A 320 -8.34 11.01 -26.74
C VAL A 320 -7.07 10.26 -27.11
N ASP A 321 -5.91 10.86 -26.93
CA ASP A 321 -4.65 10.18 -27.26
C ASP A 321 -4.20 9.27 -26.11
N PHE A 322 -4.46 9.67 -24.87
CA PHE A 322 -3.97 8.98 -23.68
C PHE A 322 -5.03 8.84 -22.59
N LEU A 323 -4.98 7.71 -21.86
CA LEU A 323 -5.74 7.48 -20.64
C LEU A 323 -4.79 7.43 -19.45
N VAL A 324 -5.13 8.12 -18.36
CA VAL A 324 -4.32 8.18 -17.14
C VAL A 324 -4.86 7.21 -16.10
N GLN A 325 -3.97 6.43 -15.50
CA GLN A 325 -4.26 5.60 -14.34
C GLN A 325 -3.32 5.96 -13.18
N GLY A 326 -3.87 6.00 -11.97
CA GLY A 326 -3.11 6.20 -10.74
C GLY A 326 -2.42 4.94 -10.24
N THR A 327 -2.10 3.98 -11.11
CA THR A 327 -1.45 2.71 -10.75
C THR A 327 -0.16 2.97 -9.96
N ILE A 328 -0.01 2.31 -8.82
CA ILE A 328 1.17 2.40 -7.96
C ILE A 328 1.98 1.11 -7.98
N TYR A 329 3.20 1.17 -7.47
CA TYR A 329 4.14 0.06 -7.55
C TYR A 329 3.63 -1.27 -6.95
N PRO A 330 2.92 -1.29 -5.80
CA PRO A 330 2.26 -2.52 -5.33
C PRO A 330 1.34 -3.20 -6.35
N ASP A 331 0.62 -2.43 -7.18
CA ASP A 331 -0.28 -2.99 -8.19
C ASP A 331 0.50 -3.63 -9.36
N VAL A 332 1.63 -3.03 -9.73
CA VAL A 332 2.56 -3.57 -10.73
C VAL A 332 3.17 -4.89 -10.25
N VAL A 333 3.57 -4.94 -8.98
CA VAL A 333 4.17 -6.14 -8.38
C VAL A 333 3.16 -7.30 -8.33
N GLU A 334 1.93 -7.04 -7.87
CA GLU A 334 0.90 -8.07 -7.80
C GLU A 334 0.47 -8.60 -9.16
N SER A 335 0.45 -7.75 -10.20
CA SER A 335 0.14 -8.16 -11.57
C SER A 335 1.31 -8.85 -12.28
N GLY A 336 2.55 -8.44 -12.01
CA GLY A 336 3.76 -8.96 -12.64
C GLY A 336 4.26 -10.30 -12.08
N LEU A 337 3.96 -10.63 -10.82
CA LEU A 337 4.41 -11.88 -10.17
C LEU A 337 3.56 -13.12 -10.53
N GLY A 338 2.53 -12.97 -11.38
CA GLY A 338 1.75 -14.10 -11.89
C GLY A 338 0.85 -14.79 -10.85
N GLY A 339 0.45 -14.08 -9.78
CA GLY A 339 -0.44 -14.61 -8.75
C GLY A 339 -1.91 -14.66 -9.18
N GLU A 340 -2.69 -15.57 -8.57
CA GLU A 340 -4.15 -15.67 -8.73
C GLU A 340 -4.92 -14.36 -8.41
N SER A 341 -4.26 -13.41 -7.72
CA SER A 341 -4.78 -12.07 -7.42
C SER A 341 -4.95 -11.15 -8.64
N ALA A 342 -4.32 -11.46 -9.78
CA ALA A 342 -4.50 -10.71 -11.02
C ALA A 342 -5.97 -10.67 -11.48
N VAL A 343 -6.75 -11.70 -11.15
CA VAL A 343 -8.18 -11.79 -11.47
C VAL A 343 -9.03 -10.92 -10.53
N ILE A 344 -8.56 -10.67 -9.31
CA ILE A 344 -9.31 -9.97 -8.25
C ILE A 344 -9.15 -8.44 -8.39
N LYS A 345 -7.93 -7.94 -8.69
CA LYS A 345 -7.65 -6.50 -8.83
C LYS A 345 -8.08 -5.88 -10.16
N SER A 346 -8.54 -6.68 -11.13
CA SER A 346 -9.17 -6.19 -12.37
C SER A 346 -10.33 -5.22 -12.12
N HIS A 347 -10.87 -5.16 -10.89
CA HIS A 347 -11.97 -4.28 -10.49
C HIS A 347 -11.52 -2.93 -9.88
N HIS A 348 -10.23 -2.76 -9.52
CA HIS A 348 -9.77 -1.58 -8.76
C HIS A 348 -9.12 -0.48 -9.61
N ASN A 349 -8.50 -0.83 -10.74
CA ASN A 349 -8.01 0.12 -11.73
C ASN A 349 -8.99 0.13 -12.90
N VAL A 350 -9.90 1.13 -12.92
CA VAL A 350 -10.90 1.38 -13.99
C VAL A 350 -11.30 0.07 -14.69
N GLY A 351 -12.07 -0.77 -13.98
CA GLY A 351 -12.27 -2.16 -14.37
C GLY A 351 -12.74 -2.28 -15.82
N GLY A 352 -12.00 -3.03 -16.63
CA GLY A 352 -12.21 -3.09 -18.08
C GLY A 352 -11.99 -1.72 -18.74
N LEU A 353 -10.90 -1.59 -19.51
CA LEU A 353 -10.76 -0.45 -20.40
C LEU A 353 -12.04 -0.32 -21.22
N PRO A 354 -12.69 0.86 -21.26
CA PRO A 354 -13.96 1.00 -21.93
C PRO A 354 -13.83 0.63 -23.41
N ASP A 355 -14.66 -0.30 -23.89
CA ASP A 355 -14.64 -0.81 -25.28
C ASP A 355 -14.80 0.30 -26.34
N TYR A 356 -15.17 1.51 -25.90
CA TYR A 356 -15.57 2.64 -26.72
C TYR A 356 -14.68 3.88 -26.62
N VAL A 357 -13.61 3.84 -25.80
CA VAL A 357 -12.64 4.95 -25.78
C VAL A 357 -11.44 4.54 -26.62
N ASP A 358 -11.38 5.07 -27.84
CA ASP A 358 -10.18 4.98 -28.66
C ASP A 358 -9.09 5.85 -28.04
N PHE A 359 -8.08 5.22 -27.44
CA PHE A 359 -6.84 5.87 -27.00
C PHE A 359 -5.62 5.08 -27.48
N LYS A 360 -4.49 5.77 -27.64
CA LYS A 360 -3.25 5.16 -28.17
C LYS A 360 -2.48 4.45 -27.09
N GLU A 361 -2.43 5.03 -25.89
CA GLU A 361 -1.54 4.55 -24.83
C GLU A 361 -2.05 4.94 -23.43
N ILE A 362 -1.69 4.15 -22.42
CA ILE A 362 -1.93 4.45 -21.01
C ILE A 362 -0.73 5.21 -20.43
N ILE A 363 -1.00 6.18 -19.56
CA ILE A 363 0.02 6.89 -18.76
C ILE A 363 -0.20 6.55 -17.29
N GLU A 364 0.81 5.91 -16.68
CA GLU A 364 0.82 5.51 -15.28
C GLU A 364 1.95 6.22 -14.54
N PRO A 365 1.79 7.50 -14.17
CA PRO A 365 2.91 8.33 -13.70
C PRO A 365 3.42 7.94 -12.31
N LEU A 366 2.65 7.13 -11.56
CA LEU A 366 2.95 6.72 -10.20
C LEU A 366 3.41 5.25 -10.10
N ARG A 367 3.56 4.56 -11.24
CA ARG A 367 3.83 3.12 -11.30
C ARG A 367 5.09 2.66 -10.55
N ASP A 368 6.05 3.56 -10.36
CA ASP A 368 7.33 3.30 -9.69
C ASP A 368 7.32 3.62 -8.19
N LEU A 369 6.20 4.14 -7.67
CA LEU A 369 6.08 4.68 -6.32
C LEU A 369 5.26 3.77 -5.39
N PHE A 370 5.72 3.62 -4.15
CA PHE A 370 4.89 3.16 -3.04
C PHE A 370 3.95 4.26 -2.54
N LYS A 371 2.95 3.87 -1.74
CA LYS A 371 1.90 4.77 -1.26
C LYS A 371 2.42 5.97 -0.45
N ASP A 372 3.46 5.75 0.36
CA ASP A 372 4.16 6.79 1.11
C ASP A 372 4.94 7.75 0.21
N GLU A 373 5.56 7.24 -0.85
CA GLU A 373 6.23 8.04 -1.88
C GLU A 373 5.23 8.86 -2.72
N VAL A 374 4.07 8.30 -3.07
CA VAL A 374 2.97 9.04 -3.71
C VAL A 374 2.53 10.22 -2.84
N ARG A 375 2.44 10.03 -1.52
CA ARG A 375 2.13 11.11 -0.59
C ARG A 375 3.21 12.19 -0.61
N LYS A 376 4.49 11.81 -0.50
CA LYS A 376 5.62 12.75 -0.58
C LYS A 376 5.63 13.53 -1.90
N ALA A 377 5.41 12.85 -3.04
CA ALA A 377 5.29 13.48 -4.35
C ALA A 377 4.12 14.48 -4.41
N GLY A 378 2.99 14.14 -3.80
CA GLY A 378 1.85 15.06 -3.66
C GLY A 378 2.20 16.34 -2.90
N LEU A 379 2.92 16.22 -1.79
CA LEU A 379 3.38 17.39 -1.02
C LEU A 379 4.33 18.27 -1.83
N GLU A 380 5.28 17.67 -2.56
CA GLU A 380 6.22 18.46 -3.38
C GLU A 380 5.56 19.19 -4.55
N MET A 381 4.42 18.69 -5.01
CA MET A 381 3.60 19.38 -6.00
C MET A 381 2.73 20.49 -5.41
N GLY A 382 2.73 20.68 -4.09
CA GLY A 382 1.95 21.69 -3.38
C GLY A 382 0.50 21.26 -3.10
N ILE A 383 0.19 19.95 -3.15
CA ILE A 383 -1.13 19.46 -2.81
C ILE A 383 -1.37 19.64 -1.30
N PRO A 384 -2.50 20.22 -0.87
CA PRO A 384 -2.79 20.39 0.55
C PRO A 384 -2.66 19.09 1.35
N GLU A 385 -1.98 19.14 2.50
CA GLU A 385 -1.74 17.97 3.37
C GLU A 385 -3.05 17.22 3.72
N ARG A 386 -4.16 17.94 3.88
CA ARG A 386 -5.47 17.35 4.17
C ARG A 386 -5.94 16.36 3.09
N LEU A 387 -5.57 16.58 1.83
CA LEU A 387 -5.90 15.70 0.71
C LEU A 387 -4.88 14.56 0.59
N VAL A 388 -3.59 14.86 0.75
CA VAL A 388 -2.50 13.88 0.65
C VAL A 388 -2.59 12.82 1.75
N PHE A 389 -2.78 13.24 3.00
CA PHE A 389 -2.92 12.36 4.15
C PHE A 389 -4.37 12.01 4.46
N ARG A 390 -5.25 12.09 3.46
CA ARG A 390 -6.61 11.60 3.60
C ARG A 390 -6.58 10.09 3.81
N GLN A 391 -7.41 9.62 4.73
CA GLN A 391 -7.58 8.19 4.97
C GLN A 391 -8.07 7.49 3.70
N PRO A 392 -7.63 6.25 3.43
CA PRO A 392 -8.17 5.43 2.35
C PRO A 392 -9.70 5.42 2.37
N PHE A 393 -10.29 5.45 1.18
CA PHE A 393 -11.73 5.31 1.00
C PHE A 393 -11.98 4.25 -0.07
N PRO A 394 -12.82 3.24 0.21
CA PRO A 394 -13.08 2.17 -0.74
C PRO A 394 -13.78 2.72 -1.98
N GLY A 395 -13.54 2.10 -3.15
CA GLY A 395 -14.21 2.48 -4.41
C GLY A 395 -15.74 2.43 -4.32
N PRO A 396 -16.35 1.38 -3.73
CA PRO A 396 -17.78 1.34 -3.41
C PRO A 396 -18.26 2.39 -2.38
N GLY A 397 -17.33 3.13 -1.77
CA GLY A 397 -17.59 4.15 -0.77
C GLY A 397 -18.40 3.66 0.42
N LEU A 398 -19.42 4.42 0.78
CA LEU A 398 -20.35 4.08 1.86
C LEU A 398 -21.22 2.86 1.55
N GLY A 399 -21.23 2.35 0.31
CA GLY A 399 -22.01 1.17 -0.06
C GLY A 399 -21.60 -0.12 0.67
N ILE A 400 -20.33 -0.19 1.11
CA ILE A 400 -19.78 -1.27 1.95
C ILE A 400 -19.62 -0.86 3.42
N ARG A 401 -20.27 0.24 3.83
CA ARG A 401 -20.36 0.71 5.23
C ARG A 401 -21.81 0.84 5.69
N ILE A 402 -22.75 0.37 4.87
CA ILE A 402 -24.17 0.25 5.17
C ILE A 402 -24.50 -1.23 5.03
N ILE A 403 -24.82 -1.88 6.15
CA ILE A 403 -25.19 -3.29 6.16
C ILE A 403 -26.60 -3.43 5.55
N GLY A 404 -26.72 -4.33 4.57
CA GLY A 404 -27.93 -4.55 3.79
C GLY A 404 -28.18 -3.47 2.74
N GLU A 405 -29.47 -3.24 2.43
CA GLU A 405 -29.92 -2.33 1.38
C GLU A 405 -29.46 -0.89 1.58
N ILE A 406 -29.01 -0.25 0.49
CA ILE A 406 -28.59 1.15 0.46
C ILE A 406 -29.77 2.06 0.07
N THR A 407 -30.06 3.07 0.89
CA THR A 407 -31.06 4.10 0.59
C THR A 407 -30.47 5.49 0.86
N ALA A 408 -31.03 6.53 0.21
CA ALA A 408 -30.58 7.91 0.42
C ALA A 408 -30.63 8.34 1.90
N GLU A 409 -31.63 7.87 2.65
CA GLU A 409 -31.74 8.11 4.10
C GLU A 409 -30.58 7.48 4.86
N LYS A 410 -30.28 6.20 4.61
CA LYS A 410 -29.17 5.49 5.28
C LYS A 410 -27.81 6.10 4.92
N VAL A 411 -27.62 6.50 3.66
CA VAL A 411 -26.40 7.18 3.21
C VAL A 411 -26.21 8.48 3.99
N LYS A 412 -27.25 9.30 4.12
CA LYS A 412 -27.19 10.53 4.89
C LYS A 412 -26.85 10.29 6.37
N ILE A 413 -27.46 9.28 7.00
CA ILE A 413 -27.15 8.89 8.38
C ILE A 413 -25.65 8.57 8.53
N VAL A 414 -25.09 7.75 7.63
CA VAL A 414 -23.66 7.41 7.68
C VAL A 414 -22.78 8.63 7.41
N GLN A 415 -23.12 9.46 6.43
CA GLN A 415 -22.38 10.69 6.12
C GLN A 415 -22.30 11.63 7.33
N ASP A 416 -23.41 11.84 8.03
CA ASP A 416 -23.47 12.70 9.21
C ASP A 416 -22.71 12.07 10.40
N ALA A 417 -22.91 10.78 10.66
CA ALA A 417 -22.21 10.07 11.75
C ALA A 417 -20.70 9.97 11.52
N ASP A 418 -20.26 9.67 10.29
CA ASP A 418 -18.85 9.59 9.90
C ASP A 418 -18.17 10.97 9.99
N ALA A 419 -18.86 12.04 9.59
CA ALA A 419 -18.35 13.40 9.72
C ALA A 419 -18.09 13.77 11.18
N ILE A 420 -19.04 13.52 12.08
CA ILE A 420 -18.89 13.76 13.52
C ILE A 420 -17.74 12.93 14.08
N TYR A 421 -17.68 11.64 13.74
CA TYR A 421 -16.63 10.76 14.26
C TYR A 421 -15.24 11.26 13.84
N ARG A 422 -15.07 11.60 12.56
CA ARG A 422 -13.80 12.12 12.05
C ARG A 422 -13.41 13.45 12.67
N GLU A 423 -14.36 14.37 12.84
CA GLU A 423 -14.12 15.67 13.48
C GLU A 423 -13.56 15.50 14.90
N GLU A 424 -14.16 14.63 15.70
CA GLU A 424 -13.74 14.40 17.08
C GLU A 424 -12.43 13.62 17.20
N MET A 425 -12.18 12.67 16.30
CA MET A 425 -10.90 11.97 16.20
C MET A 425 -9.76 12.92 15.83
N ASP A 426 -10.00 13.83 14.88
CA ASP A 426 -9.05 14.85 14.45
C ASP A 426 -8.78 15.85 15.57
N ALA A 427 -9.82 16.31 16.27
CA ALA A 427 -9.70 17.21 17.42
C ALA A 427 -8.91 16.58 18.59
N ALA A 428 -8.93 15.25 18.71
CA ALA A 428 -8.15 14.49 19.68
C ALA A 428 -6.72 14.15 19.20
N GLY A 429 -6.32 14.56 17.99
CA GLY A 429 -5.00 14.26 17.42
C GLY A 429 -4.81 12.82 16.97
N MET A 430 -5.88 12.01 16.90
CA MET A 430 -5.80 10.58 16.59
C MET A 430 -5.39 10.29 15.15
N LYS A 431 -5.51 11.27 14.25
CA LYS A 431 -5.07 11.17 12.84
C LYS A 431 -3.58 10.80 12.71
N ALA A 432 -2.76 11.15 13.69
CA ALA A 432 -1.33 10.86 13.67
C ALA A 432 -1.01 9.39 14.01
N THR A 433 -1.90 8.70 14.73
CA THR A 433 -1.64 7.38 15.30
C THR A 433 -2.53 6.28 14.73
N VAL A 434 -3.72 6.63 14.25
CA VAL A 434 -4.71 5.67 13.72
C VAL A 434 -4.68 5.65 12.19
N GLY A 435 -4.49 4.47 11.61
CA GLY A 435 -4.35 4.29 10.17
C GLY A 435 -5.65 4.52 9.39
N GLN A 436 -6.76 3.99 9.91
CA GLN A 436 -8.10 4.18 9.33
C GLN A 436 -9.17 4.15 10.41
N TYR A 437 -10.14 5.06 10.32
CA TYR A 437 -11.32 5.16 11.18
C TYR A 437 -12.53 5.71 10.41
N PHE A 438 -13.69 5.12 10.66
CA PHE A 438 -14.94 5.47 10.00
C PHE A 438 -16.17 5.03 10.80
N ALA A 439 -17.33 5.60 10.46
CA ALA A 439 -18.62 5.11 10.94
C ALA A 439 -19.29 4.22 9.87
N ALA A 440 -19.97 3.17 10.32
CA ALA A 440 -20.80 2.29 9.51
C ALA A 440 -22.20 2.15 10.12
N LEU A 441 -23.22 1.92 9.29
CA LEU A 441 -24.59 1.70 9.74
C LEU A 441 -24.89 0.22 9.81
N THR A 442 -25.32 -0.24 10.99
CA THR A 442 -25.74 -1.63 11.18
C THR A 442 -27.19 -1.83 10.77
N ASN A 443 -27.59 -3.07 10.50
CA ASN A 443 -28.99 -3.45 10.33
C ASN A 443 -29.76 -3.54 11.67
N MET A 444 -29.07 -3.36 12.81
CA MET A 444 -29.71 -3.43 14.11
C MET A 444 -30.52 -2.17 14.38
N ARG A 445 -31.80 -2.37 14.70
CA ARG A 445 -32.64 -1.35 15.29
C ARG A 445 -32.83 -1.59 16.77
N SER A 446 -32.84 -0.52 17.56
CA SER A 446 -32.97 -0.62 19.00
C SER A 446 -33.98 0.36 19.56
N VAL A 447 -34.56 -0.02 20.69
CA VAL A 447 -35.39 0.90 21.46
C VAL A 447 -34.49 1.89 22.18
N GLY A 448 -34.82 3.17 22.08
CA GLY A 448 -34.20 4.25 22.83
C GLY A 448 -35.25 5.07 23.56
N VAL A 449 -34.79 5.89 24.50
CA VAL A 449 -35.57 6.97 25.09
C VAL A 449 -34.76 8.23 24.82
N MET A 450 -35.28 9.10 23.95
CA MET A 450 -34.63 10.36 23.59
C MET A 450 -35.58 11.49 23.95
N GLY A 451 -35.23 12.28 24.97
CA GLY A 451 -36.19 13.12 25.68
C GLY A 451 -37.18 12.27 26.48
N ASP A 452 -38.47 12.54 26.34
CA ASP A 452 -39.56 11.78 26.98
C ASP A 452 -40.25 10.79 26.03
N GLU A 453 -39.77 10.64 24.78
CA GLU A 453 -40.37 9.79 23.76
C GLU A 453 -39.57 8.50 23.52
N ARG A 454 -40.29 7.41 23.25
CA ARG A 454 -39.71 6.12 22.87
C ARG A 454 -39.35 6.14 21.38
N THR A 455 -38.10 5.80 21.07
CA THR A 455 -37.61 5.73 19.69
C THR A 455 -37.29 4.29 19.28
N TYR A 456 -37.30 4.03 17.97
CA TYR A 456 -36.87 2.75 17.39
C TYR A 456 -36.02 3.00 16.14
N ASP A 457 -34.74 3.27 16.39
CA ASP A 457 -33.78 3.81 15.42
C ASP A 457 -32.58 2.87 15.24
N TYR A 458 -31.70 3.21 14.30
CA TYR A 458 -30.54 2.41 13.96
C TYR A 458 -29.40 2.52 14.99
N ALA A 459 -28.50 1.54 14.93
CA ALA A 459 -27.21 1.60 15.59
C ALA A 459 -26.07 1.85 14.60
N VAL A 460 -25.16 2.75 14.97
CA VAL A 460 -23.91 3.02 14.25
C VAL A 460 -22.76 2.24 14.88
N ALA A 461 -21.93 1.61 14.06
CA ALA A 461 -20.66 1.01 14.47
C ALA A 461 -19.52 1.96 14.13
N LEU A 462 -18.72 2.30 15.13
CA LEU A 462 -17.46 3.03 14.98
C LEU A 462 -16.33 2.03 14.82
N ARG A 463 -15.49 2.22 13.82
CA ARG A 463 -14.33 1.39 13.52
C ARG A 463 -13.08 2.25 13.51
N ALA A 464 -12.02 1.82 14.19
CA ALA A 464 -10.69 2.41 14.07
C ALA A 464 -9.61 1.33 14.18
N VAL A 465 -8.60 1.39 13.31
CA VAL A 465 -7.54 0.39 13.25
C VAL A 465 -6.16 0.99 13.04
N ASN A 466 -5.16 0.33 13.63
CA ASN A 466 -3.74 0.56 13.40
C ASN A 466 -3.21 -0.49 12.41
N THR A 467 -2.61 -0.04 11.32
CA THR A 467 -2.07 -0.94 10.28
C THR A 467 -0.97 -0.26 9.48
N ILE A 468 -0.05 -1.06 8.94
CA ILE A 468 1.10 -0.63 8.13
C ILE A 468 0.89 -0.99 6.65
N ASP A 469 0.20 -2.11 6.39
CA ASP A 469 0.04 -2.74 5.08
C ASP A 469 -1.41 -3.15 4.76
N PHE A 470 -2.37 -2.92 5.66
CA PHE A 470 -3.77 -3.34 5.58
C PHE A 470 -3.98 -4.87 5.48
N MET A 471 -2.91 -5.67 5.57
CA MET A 471 -2.97 -7.14 5.58
C MET A 471 -3.23 -7.67 6.99
N THR A 472 -2.60 -7.04 7.98
CA THR A 472 -2.94 -7.20 9.40
C THR A 472 -3.34 -5.85 10.00
N ALA A 473 -4.24 -5.86 10.98
CA ALA A 473 -4.67 -4.62 11.63
C ALA A 473 -5.12 -4.88 13.06
N GLU A 474 -4.72 -4.01 13.98
CA GLU A 474 -5.16 -4.04 15.37
C GLU A 474 -6.25 -3.00 15.59
N ALA A 475 -7.28 -3.33 16.38
CA ALA A 475 -8.27 -2.35 16.80
C ALA A 475 -7.59 -1.22 17.58
N ALA A 476 -7.86 0.03 17.23
CA ALA A 476 -7.19 1.16 17.84
C ALA A 476 -7.68 1.38 19.29
N GLU A 477 -6.76 1.75 20.18
CA GLU A 477 -7.11 2.16 21.54
C GLU A 477 -7.53 3.64 21.54
N VAL A 478 -8.78 3.91 21.16
CA VAL A 478 -9.34 5.26 21.19
C VAL A 478 -9.70 5.62 22.64
N PRO A 479 -9.25 6.78 23.18
CA PRO A 479 -9.60 7.17 24.54
C PRO A 479 -11.12 7.18 24.76
N TYR A 480 -11.58 6.55 25.85
CA TYR A 480 -13.01 6.41 26.13
C TYR A 480 -13.75 7.76 26.17
N ALA A 481 -13.08 8.83 26.62
CA ALA A 481 -13.63 10.18 26.61
C ALA A 481 -13.96 10.69 25.19
N VAL A 482 -13.12 10.37 24.20
CA VAL A 482 -13.36 10.71 22.78
C VAL A 482 -14.54 9.90 22.25
N LEU A 483 -14.57 8.59 22.51
CA LEU A 483 -15.69 7.72 22.12
C LEU A 483 -17.02 8.18 22.71
N ASN A 484 -17.02 8.61 23.99
CA ASN A 484 -18.23 9.12 24.65
C ASN A 484 -18.71 10.45 24.03
N LYS A 485 -17.77 11.36 23.71
CA LYS A 485 -18.10 12.61 23.02
C LYS A 485 -18.69 12.35 21.63
N VAL A 486 -18.07 11.46 20.84
CA VAL A 486 -18.57 11.02 19.53
C VAL A 486 -19.96 10.43 19.66
N MET A 487 -20.16 9.48 20.57
CA MET A 487 -21.44 8.83 20.81
C MET A 487 -22.53 9.85 21.15
N SER A 488 -22.24 10.78 22.06
CA SER A 488 -23.17 11.83 22.49
C SER A 488 -23.56 12.72 21.32
N ARG A 489 -22.60 13.15 20.49
CA ARG A 489 -22.86 13.96 19.31
C ARG A 489 -23.67 13.21 18.26
N ILE A 490 -23.32 11.96 17.95
CA ILE A 490 -24.06 11.14 16.97
C ILE A 490 -25.52 10.98 17.40
N ILE A 491 -25.79 10.62 18.65
CA ILE A 491 -27.17 10.42 19.13
C ILE A 491 -27.99 11.73 19.11
N ASN A 492 -27.36 12.87 19.44
CA ASN A 492 -28.07 14.14 19.52
C ASN A 492 -28.23 14.87 18.18
N GLU A 493 -27.28 14.70 17.25
CA GLU A 493 -27.22 15.44 15.99
C GLU A 493 -27.71 14.63 14.78
N VAL A 494 -27.60 13.29 14.81
CA VAL A 494 -27.94 12.42 13.67
C VAL A 494 -29.32 11.79 13.87
N ARG A 495 -30.31 12.34 13.16
CA ARG A 495 -31.67 11.78 13.16
C ARG A 495 -31.66 10.35 12.61
N GLY A 496 -32.34 9.43 13.31
CA GLY A 496 -32.44 8.03 12.92
C GLY A 496 -31.38 7.13 13.56
N VAL A 497 -30.60 7.64 14.52
CA VAL A 497 -29.63 6.88 15.32
C VAL A 497 -29.92 7.06 16.80
N ASN A 498 -29.96 5.96 17.55
CA ASN A 498 -30.12 6.02 19.02
C ASN A 498 -29.12 5.14 19.77
N ARG A 499 -28.15 4.57 19.06
CA ARG A 499 -27.15 3.67 19.63
C ARG A 499 -25.86 3.74 18.84
N VAL A 500 -24.75 3.67 19.57
CA VAL A 500 -23.40 3.67 19.00
C VAL A 500 -22.60 2.53 19.61
N MET A 501 -21.85 1.82 18.79
CA MET A 501 -20.94 0.73 19.16
C MET A 501 -19.52 1.05 18.73
N TYR A 502 -18.54 0.40 19.32
CA TYR A 502 -17.14 0.45 18.89
C TYR A 502 -16.63 -0.96 18.62
N ASP A 503 -16.07 -1.20 17.45
CA ASP A 503 -15.57 -2.52 17.04
C ASP A 503 -14.14 -2.76 17.53
N LEU A 504 -14.00 -3.73 18.43
CA LEU A 504 -12.74 -4.17 19.04
C LEU A 504 -12.10 -5.36 18.30
N THR A 505 -12.65 -5.78 17.15
CA THR A 505 -12.18 -6.97 16.43
C THR A 505 -10.95 -6.68 15.58
N SER A 506 -9.80 -7.29 15.88
CA SER A 506 -8.61 -7.18 15.01
C SER A 506 -8.74 -7.98 13.70
N LYS A 507 -7.87 -7.70 12.73
CA LYS A 507 -7.66 -8.49 11.51
C LYS A 507 -6.37 -9.29 11.64
N PRO A 508 -6.43 -10.64 11.75
CA PRO A 508 -7.62 -11.51 11.91
C PRO A 508 -8.22 -11.51 13.34
N PRO A 509 -9.47 -12.02 13.56
CA PRO A 509 -10.33 -12.76 12.62
C PRO A 509 -11.26 -11.90 11.76
N GLY A 510 -11.42 -10.61 12.07
CA GLY A 510 -12.27 -9.70 11.29
C GLY A 510 -11.56 -9.15 10.06
N THR A 511 -12.26 -8.28 9.34
CA THR A 511 -11.71 -7.42 8.29
C THR A 511 -11.75 -5.95 8.73
N ILE A 512 -11.23 -5.03 7.92
CA ILE A 512 -11.24 -3.60 8.27
C ILE A 512 -12.61 -2.98 7.99
N GLU A 513 -13.18 -3.23 6.81
CA GLU A 513 -14.49 -2.69 6.37
C GLU A 513 -15.67 -3.47 6.98
N PHE A 514 -16.88 -2.91 6.85
CA PHE A 514 -18.07 -3.36 7.58
C PHE A 514 -19.26 -3.53 6.64
N GLU A 515 -19.36 -4.70 5.99
CA GLU A 515 -20.28 -4.95 4.87
C GLU A 515 -21.35 -6.02 5.13
#